data_AF-A0A8T6SR55-F1
#
_entry.id   AF-A0A8T6SR55-F1
#
_cell.length_a   1.000
_cell.length_b   1.000
_cell.length_c   1.000
_cell.angle_alpha   90.00
_cell.angle_beta   90.00
_cell.angle_gamma   90.00
#
_symmetry.space_group_name_H-M   'P 1'
#
loop_
_entity.id
_entity.type
_entity.pdbx_description
1 polymer ?
#
loop_
_entity_poly.entity_id
_entity_poly.type
_entity_poly.pdbx_seq_one_letter_code
_entity_poly.pdbx_strand_id
1 'polypeptide(L)'
;MSIAKVETGITGLDPMLQGGFPEGRMILVMGGPGTGKTIFCSQFLYYGATKREEKTVYISLDEGKPHFIQEMHTFGWDFKELEEENRFTFIDASDVRRIP
;
A
#
# COMPACT_ATOMS: atom_id res chain seq x y z
N MET A 1 16.45 -22.61 -7.87
CA MET A 1 15.83 -21.41 -8.48
C MET A 1 15.61 -20.40 -7.38
N SER A 2 16.15 -19.19 -7.53
CA SER A 2 15.90 -18.09 -6.58
C SER A 2 14.50 -17.52 -6.80
N ILE A 3 13.81 -17.19 -5.70
CA ILE A 3 12.49 -16.53 -5.76
C ILE A 3 12.71 -15.07 -6.14
N ALA A 4 12.03 -14.59 -7.17
CA ALA A 4 12.06 -13.19 -7.57
C ALA A 4 11.50 -12.28 -6.45
N LYS A 5 12.01 -11.06 -6.37
CA LYS A 5 11.74 -10.13 -5.26
C LYS A 5 11.18 -8.80 -5.78
N VAL A 6 10.29 -8.23 -5.00
CA VAL A 6 9.70 -6.91 -5.20
C VAL A 6 10.16 -6.00 -4.06
N GLU A 7 10.89 -4.95 -4.40
CA GLU A 7 11.34 -3.94 -3.42
C GLU A 7 10.14 -3.27 -2.76
N THR A 8 10.23 -3.10 -1.45
CA THR A 8 9.15 -2.53 -0.64
C THR A 8 9.15 -1.01 -0.69
N GLY A 9 10.29 -0.38 -0.99
CA GLY A 9 10.45 1.06 -0.91
C GLY A 9 10.52 1.60 0.52
N ILE A 10 10.64 0.72 1.51
CA ILE A 10 10.75 1.05 2.93
C ILE A 10 12.23 0.97 3.32
N THR A 11 12.79 2.12 3.68
CA THR A 11 14.20 2.22 4.09
C THR A 11 14.52 1.24 5.21
N GLY A 12 15.56 0.43 4.99
CA GLY A 12 16.02 -0.58 5.95
C GLY A 12 15.32 -1.94 5.82
N LEU A 13 14.07 -1.99 5.33
CA LEU A 13 13.35 -3.26 5.21
C LEU A 13 13.84 -4.12 4.04
N ASP A 14 14.11 -3.52 2.88
CA ASP A 14 14.57 -4.26 1.69
C ASP A 14 15.87 -5.03 1.94
N PRO A 15 16.91 -4.46 2.58
CA PRO A 15 18.09 -5.21 2.99
C PRO A 15 17.77 -6.36 3.97
N MET A 16 16.88 -6.13 4.95
CA MET A 16 16.47 -7.16 5.92
C MET A 16 15.76 -8.34 5.24
N LEU A 17 15.01 -8.07 4.17
CA LEU A 17 14.29 -9.08 3.39
C LEU A 17 15.10 -9.64 2.20
N GLN A 18 16.37 -9.24 2.08
CA GLN A 18 17.26 -9.62 0.98
C GLN A 18 16.67 -9.24 -0.40
N GLY A 19 16.25 -7.99 -0.55
CA GLY A 19 15.70 -7.42 -1.78
C GLY A 19 14.19 -7.24 -1.80
N GLY A 20 13.51 -7.40 -0.66
CA GLY A 20 12.07 -7.14 -0.51
C GLY A 20 11.19 -8.39 -0.47
N PHE A 21 9.92 -8.23 -0.82
CA PHE A 21 8.91 -9.29 -0.74
C PHE A 21 9.06 -10.31 -1.87
N PRO A 22 8.75 -11.60 -1.63
CA PRO A 22 8.70 -12.58 -2.71
C PRO A 22 7.56 -12.26 -3.69
N GLU A 23 7.88 -12.20 -4.98
CA GLU A 23 6.94 -11.89 -6.04
C GLU A 23 5.80 -12.92 -6.13
N GLY A 24 4.57 -12.46 -6.38
CA GLY A 24 3.40 -13.33 -6.54
C GLY A 24 2.96 -14.03 -5.24
N ARG A 25 3.26 -13.45 -4.08
CA ARG A 25 2.90 -13.98 -2.76
C ARG A 25 2.03 -13.01 -1.97
N MET A 26 1.23 -13.57 -1.06
CA MET A 26 0.49 -12.81 -0.06
C MET A 26 1.39 -12.52 1.14
N ILE A 27 1.42 -11.26 1.56
CA ILE A 27 2.17 -10.79 2.73
C ILE A 27 1.17 -10.34 3.79
N LEU A 28 1.27 -10.91 4.99
CA LEU A 28 0.44 -10.53 6.13
C LEU A 28 1.19 -9.53 7.01
N VAL A 29 0.68 -8.31 7.12
CA VAL A 29 1.20 -7.27 8.01
C VAL A 29 0.31 -7.21 9.26
N MET A 30 0.85 -7.58 10.42
CA MET A 30 0.10 -7.67 11.67
C MET A 30 0.68 -6.74 12.74
N GLY A 31 -0.19 -6.17 13.58
CA GLY A 31 0.18 -5.28 14.67
C GLY A 31 -1.05 -4.60 15.31
N GLY A 32 -0.89 -4.10 16.53
CA GLY A 32 -1.95 -3.39 17.25
C GLY A 32 -2.40 -2.08 16.57
N PRO A 33 -3.46 -1.42 17.05
CA PRO A 33 -3.85 -0.09 16.58
C PRO A 33 -2.67 0.91 16.66
N GLY A 34 -2.53 1.78 15.66
CA GLY A 34 -1.47 2.81 15.66
C GLY A 34 -0.05 2.31 15.34
N THR A 35 0.20 1.02 15.10
CA THR A 35 1.55 0.51 14.79
C THR A 35 2.00 0.78 13.34
N GLY A 36 1.27 1.60 12.58
CA GLY A 36 1.67 2.00 11.22
C GLY A 36 1.32 1.01 10.10
N LYS A 37 0.40 0.06 10.29
CA LYS A 37 0.02 -0.92 9.23
C LYS A 37 -0.48 -0.25 7.95
N THR A 38 -1.40 0.71 8.08
CA THR A 38 -1.94 1.47 6.95
C THR A 38 -0.81 2.20 6.24
N ILE A 39 0.03 2.93 7.00
CA ILE A 39 1.19 3.65 6.47
C ILE A 39 2.15 2.71 5.73
N PHE A 40 2.44 1.55 6.31
CA PHE A 40 3.31 0.53 5.71
C PHE A 40 2.77 0.06 4.35
N CYS A 41 1.50 -0.31 4.29
CA CYS A 41 0.86 -0.75 3.05
C CYS A 41 0.80 0.39 2.03
N SER A 42 0.44 1.60 2.45
CA SER A 42 0.38 2.76 1.58
C SER A 42 1.75 3.12 1.01
N GLN A 43 2.81 3.11 1.81
CA GLN A 43 4.17 3.40 1.32
C GLN A 43 4.61 2.41 0.24
N PHE A 44 4.30 1.13 0.42
CA PHE A 44 4.58 0.09 -0.59
C PHE A 44 3.86 0.39 -1.91
N LEU A 45 2.56 0.71 -1.85
CA LEU A 45 1.81 1.08 -3.06
C LEU A 45 2.34 2.38 -3.69
N TYR A 46 2.60 3.42 -2.89
CA TYR A 46 3.08 4.69 -3.40
C TYR A 46 4.46 4.54 -4.08
N TYR A 47 5.34 3.72 -3.51
CA TYR A 47 6.63 3.39 -4.11
C TYR A 47 6.46 2.61 -5.42
N GLY A 48 5.63 1.56 -5.44
CA GLY A 48 5.34 0.80 -6.65
C GLY A 48 4.80 1.70 -7.76
N ALA A 49 3.84 2.55 -7.44
CA ALA A 49 3.30 3.52 -8.37
C ALA A 49 4.37 4.48 -8.89
N THR A 50 5.07 5.21 -8.01
CA THR A 50 5.94 6.34 -8.40
C THR A 50 7.34 5.95 -8.89
N LYS A 51 7.91 4.85 -8.39
CA LYS A 51 9.30 4.44 -8.66
C LYS A 51 9.40 3.23 -9.57
N ARG A 52 8.34 2.43 -9.69
CA ARG A 52 8.30 1.20 -10.50
C ARG A 52 7.30 1.26 -11.63
N GLU A 53 6.53 2.35 -11.73
CA GLU A 53 5.48 2.53 -12.75
C GLU A 53 4.40 1.43 -12.70
N GLU A 54 4.20 0.83 -11.52
CA GLU A 54 3.22 -0.21 -11.31
C GLU A 54 1.83 0.38 -11.08
N LYS A 55 0.79 -0.34 -11.52
CA LYS A 55 -0.59 -0.03 -11.14
C LYS A 55 -0.88 -0.63 -9.77
N THR A 56 -1.43 0.19 -8.88
CA THR A 56 -1.62 -0.16 -7.47
C THR A 56 -3.07 -0.01 -7.06
N VAL A 57 -3.51 -0.90 -6.17
CA VAL A 57 -4.89 -0.90 -5.68
C VAL A 57 -4.86 -0.96 -4.15
N TYR A 58 -5.61 -0.06 -3.52
CA TYR A 58 -5.89 -0.12 -2.09
C TYR A 58 -7.35 -0.47 -1.85
N ILE A 59 -7.59 -1.57 -1.15
CA ILE A 59 -8.93 -2.01 -0.78
C ILE A 59 -9.13 -1.74 0.70
N SER A 60 -10.04 -0.83 1.03
CA SER A 60 -10.34 -0.47 2.41
C SER A 60 -11.57 -1.21 2.92
N LEU A 61 -11.53 -1.67 4.17
CA LEU A 61 -12.69 -2.25 4.87
C LEU A 61 -13.21 -1.34 5.99
N ASP A 62 -12.58 -0.19 6.24
CA ASP A 62 -12.85 0.63 7.44
C ASP A 62 -12.90 2.12 7.12
N GLU A 63 -11.81 2.65 6.56
CA GLU A 63 -11.63 4.06 6.31
C GLU A 63 -12.06 4.43 4.88
N GLY A 64 -12.76 5.55 4.73
CA GLY A 64 -13.17 6.06 3.43
C GLY A 64 -12.05 6.75 2.66
N LYS A 65 -12.16 6.79 1.33
CA LYS A 65 -11.17 7.39 0.42
C LYS A 65 -10.73 8.82 0.80
N PRO A 66 -11.63 9.77 1.13
CA PRO A 66 -11.21 11.14 1.45
C PRO A 66 -10.27 11.20 2.66
N HIS A 67 -10.55 10.40 3.70
CA HIS A 67 -9.71 10.33 4.88
C HIS A 67 -8.34 9.72 4.56
N PHE A 68 -8.32 8.60 3.83
CA PHE A 68 -7.08 7.97 3.39
C PHE A 68 -6.17 8.94 2.62
N ILE A 69 -6.71 9.64 1.62
CA ILE A 69 -5.95 10.60 0.81
C ILE A 69 -5.39 11.72 1.70
N GLN A 70 -6.22 12.28 2.59
CA GLN A 70 -5.80 13.35 3.48
C GLN A 70 -4.66 12.91 4.42
N GLU A 71 -4.77 11.74 5.04
CA GLU A 71 -3.73 11.20 5.92
C GLU A 71 -2.43 10.94 5.15
N MET A 72 -2.50 10.31 3.98
CA MET A 72 -1.29 10.00 3.19
C MET A 72 -0.60 11.28 2.66
N HIS A 73 -1.37 12.33 2.36
CA HIS A 73 -0.82 13.61 1.96
C HIS A 73 0.06 14.25 3.05
N THR A 74 -0.15 13.94 4.34
CA THR A 74 0.72 14.42 5.44
C THR A 74 2.15 13.85 5.35
N PHE A 75 2.33 12.71 4.68
CA PHE A 75 3.63 12.10 4.39
C PHE A 75 4.23 12.58 3.05
N GLY A 76 3.54 13.50 2.36
CA GLY A 76 3.93 13.96 1.01
C GLY A 76 3.57 12.95 -0.08
N TRP A 77 2.66 12.00 0.20
CA TRP A 77 2.22 11.01 -0.78
C TRP A 77 0.91 11.43 -1.43
N ASP A 78 1.00 11.97 -2.64
CA ASP A 78 -0.18 12.41 -3.40
C ASP A 78 -0.83 11.23 -4.14
N PHE A 79 -1.71 10.50 -3.43
CA PHE A 79 -2.52 9.44 -4.04
C PHE A 79 -3.62 9.97 -4.95
N LYS A 80 -3.99 11.25 -4.84
CA LYS A 80 -5.00 11.85 -5.70
C LYS A 80 -4.43 12.03 -7.10
N GLU A 81 -3.22 12.58 -7.21
CA GLU A 81 -2.49 12.70 -8.47
C GLU A 81 -2.33 11.32 -9.15
N LEU A 82 -1.93 10.30 -8.38
CA LEU A 82 -1.80 8.94 -8.91
C LEU A 82 -3.13 8.32 -9.38
N GLU A 83 -4.25 8.67 -8.75
CA GLU A 83 -5.60 8.25 -9.19
C GLU A 83 -5.97 8.94 -10.51
N GLU A 84 -5.71 10.25 -10.63
CA GLU A 84 -5.93 11.03 -11.86
C GLU A 84 -5.07 10.50 -13.05
N GLU A 85 -3.85 10.02 -12.75
CA GLU A 85 -2.96 9.38 -13.72
C GLU A 85 -3.29 7.91 -14.02
N ASN A 86 -4.36 7.34 -13.43
CA ASN A 86 -4.73 5.92 -13.61
C ASN A 86 -3.65 4.91 -13.14
N ARG A 87 -2.81 5.31 -12.17
CA ARG A 87 -1.75 4.49 -11.56
C ARG A 87 -2.14 3.93 -10.20
N PHE A 88 -3.14 4.54 -9.57
CA PHE A 88 -3.69 4.11 -8.30
C PHE A 88 -5.21 3.96 -8.39
N THR A 89 -5.77 2.99 -7.66
CA THR A 89 -7.22 2.84 -7.50
C THR A 89 -7.55 2.54 -6.05
N PHE A 90 -8.47 3.31 -5.48
CA PHE A 90 -9.02 3.04 -4.17
C PHE A 90 -10.38 2.34 -4.30
N ILE A 91 -10.53 1.20 -3.64
CA ILE A 91 -11.79 0.45 -3.55
C ILE A 91 -12.31 0.56 -2.13
N ASP A 92 -13.48 1.17 -1.98
CA ASP A 92 -14.21 1.17 -0.72
C ASP A 92 -15.02 -0.12 -0.62
N ALA A 93 -14.62 -1.00 0.30
CA ALA A 93 -15.31 -2.23 0.64
C ALA A 93 -15.81 -2.23 2.09
N SER A 94 -15.98 -1.04 2.70
CA SER A 94 -16.45 -0.91 4.08
C SER A 94 -17.85 -1.51 4.30
N ASP A 95 -18.71 -1.50 3.28
CA ASP A 95 -20.02 -2.13 3.34
C ASP A 95 -19.99 -3.67 3.44
N VAL A 96 -18.88 -4.33 3.09
CA VAL A 96 -18.71 -5.78 3.27
C VAL A 96 -18.80 -6.17 4.75
N ARG A 97 -18.43 -5.27 5.67
CA ARG A 97 -18.58 -5.51 7.11
C ARG A 97 -20.03 -5.54 7.59
N ARG A 98 -20.98 -5.10 6.76
CA ARG A 98 -22.41 -5.03 7.09
C ARG A 98 -23.23 -6.16 6.44
N ILE A 99 -22.56 -7.09 5.76
CA ILE A 99 -23.24 -8.26 5.19
C ILE A 99 -23.59 -9.21 6.37
N PRO A 100 -24.88 -9.50 6.60
CA PRO A 100 -25.35 -10.35 7.68
C PRO A 100 -24.95 -11.81 7.53
#